data_AF-A0A970SNN0-F1
#
_entry.id   AF-A0A970SNN0-F1
#
_cell.length_a   1.000
_cell.length_b   1.000
_cell.length_c   1.000
_cell.angle_alpha   90.00
_cell.angle_beta   90.00
_cell.angle_gamma   90.00
#
_symmetry.space_group_name_H-M   'P 1'
#
loop_
_entity.id
_entity.type
_entity.pdbx_description
1 polymer ?
#
loop_
_entity_poly.entity_id
_entity_poly.type
_entity_poly.pdbx_seq_one_letter_code
_entity_poly.pdbx_strand_id
1 'polypeptide(L)'
;DKWWPNLCGDQPLYDVDVVLLDKAGTAVDSATRRVGFRNVSWRRCEGGEHADPWICVVNGRPVFLQGINWTPIRPNYADVTEADYRKRLELYKDLGLNIMRVWGGAFLERERFYNLCDELGLLVWQEFPLSSSGVENYPPDDSDAIESMLPIVKSYIERRQHHPSLIIWCGGNELMDKQYKPVDDTHPLIAQIRAIVDSDDPTRRFLATSASGPEFSAAEQNYGKGIHWDIHGPWQIGGELDTDWVRYWANDDALFRSEMGAPAASPADIIQNSAGELDPLPGNASNPLWRRTSPWWIEWHVASQELGREPESLQEYVNWSQNRQARALAIAVKACKDRFPRCGGSIIWMGHDCFPCTANTSIVDFNGDPKPAAVALKAVWRG
;
A
#
# COMPACT_ATOMS: atom_id res chain seq x y z
N ASP A 1 -14.62 -12.74 -22.79
CA ASP A 1 -14.93 -12.71 -21.35
C ASP A 1 -14.32 -11.49 -20.69
N LYS A 2 -14.87 -11.07 -19.54
CA LYS A 2 -14.38 -9.90 -18.79
C LYS A 2 -13.41 -10.34 -17.69
N TRP A 3 -12.32 -9.60 -17.52
CA TRP A 3 -11.39 -9.73 -16.40
C TRP A 3 -12.00 -9.17 -15.12
N TRP A 4 -11.88 -9.91 -14.02
CA TRP A 4 -12.36 -9.51 -12.70
C TRP A 4 -11.24 -9.51 -11.66
N PRO A 5 -11.28 -8.61 -10.67
CA PRO A 5 -10.38 -8.68 -9.53
C PRO A 5 -10.70 -9.89 -8.64
N ASN A 6 -9.76 -10.25 -7.78
CA ASN A 6 -9.88 -11.33 -6.81
C ASN A 6 -11.18 -11.18 -6.01
N LEU A 7 -11.80 -12.32 -5.66
CA LEU A 7 -13.12 -12.43 -5.03
C LEU A 7 -14.32 -12.00 -5.90
N CYS A 8 -14.12 -11.52 -7.13
CA CYS A 8 -15.19 -10.98 -7.97
C CYS A 8 -15.47 -11.78 -9.25
N GLY A 9 -14.64 -12.77 -9.59
CA GLY A 9 -14.78 -13.62 -10.78
C GLY A 9 -13.43 -14.15 -11.25
N ASP A 10 -13.40 -14.68 -12.47
CA ASP A 10 -12.18 -15.18 -13.12
C ASP A 10 -11.38 -14.05 -13.80
N GLN A 11 -10.12 -14.35 -14.15
CA GLN A 11 -9.17 -13.44 -14.79
C GLN A 11 -8.87 -13.86 -16.24
N PRO A 12 -9.84 -13.86 -17.18
CA PRO A 12 -9.55 -14.15 -18.58
C PRO A 12 -8.57 -13.12 -19.15
N LEU A 13 -7.50 -13.63 -19.75
CA LEU A 13 -6.44 -12.87 -20.39
C LEU A 13 -6.27 -13.37 -21.83
N TYR A 14 -5.93 -12.45 -22.72
CA TYR A 14 -5.78 -12.70 -24.15
C TYR A 14 -4.40 -12.23 -24.59
N ASP A 15 -3.73 -13.03 -25.42
CA ASP A 15 -2.51 -12.60 -26.08
C ASP A 15 -2.88 -11.84 -27.36
N VAL A 16 -2.30 -10.65 -27.51
CA VAL A 16 -2.41 -9.81 -28.70
C VAL A 16 -1.05 -9.77 -29.36
N ASP A 17 -0.98 -10.37 -30.54
CA ASP A 17 0.21 -10.37 -31.38
C ASP A 17 0.13 -9.25 -32.41
N VAL A 18 1.13 -8.38 -32.41
CA VAL A 18 1.32 -7.33 -33.42
C VAL A 18 2.58 -7.67 -34.20
N VAL A 19 2.45 -7.78 -35.52
CA VAL A 19 3.58 -8.06 -36.41
C VAL A 19 3.76 -6.88 -37.36
N LEU A 20 4.97 -6.32 -37.37
CA LEU A 20 5.36 -5.29 -38.33
C LEU A 20 5.83 -5.97 -39.63
N LEU A 21 5.17 -5.65 -40.73
CA LEU A 21 5.53 -6.14 -42.05
C LEU A 21 6.25 -5.05 -42.85
N ASP A 22 7.27 -5.42 -43.61
CA ASP A 22 7.84 -4.54 -44.62
C ASP A 22 6.93 -4.42 -45.86
N LYS A 23 7.37 -3.63 -46.86
CA LYS A 23 6.63 -3.44 -48.11
C LYS A 23 6.46 -4.71 -48.93
N ALA A 24 7.30 -5.72 -48.71
CA ALA A 24 7.22 -7.02 -49.38
C ALA A 24 6.31 -8.02 -48.63
N GLY A 25 5.75 -7.62 -47.47
CA GLY A 25 4.94 -8.49 -46.63
C GLY A 25 5.76 -9.39 -45.70
N THR A 26 7.07 -9.13 -45.54
CA THR A 26 7.95 -9.90 -44.66
C THR A 26 7.86 -9.36 -43.24
N ALA A 27 7.72 -10.23 -42.25
CA ALA A 27 7.80 -9.83 -40.85
C ALA A 27 9.20 -9.32 -40.50
N VAL A 28 9.28 -8.09 -40.00
CA VAL A 28 10.53 -7.43 -39.61
C VAL A 28 10.61 -7.15 -38.11
N ASP A 29 9.47 -7.15 -37.42
CA ASP A 29 9.39 -7.08 -35.96
C ASP A 29 8.08 -7.68 -35.46
N SER A 30 8.03 -8.06 -34.20
CA SER A 30 6.80 -8.55 -33.55
C SER A 30 6.78 -8.25 -32.06
N ALA A 31 5.59 -7.93 -31.55
CA ALA A 31 5.35 -7.77 -30.12
C ALA A 31 4.09 -8.52 -29.71
N THR A 32 4.21 -9.33 -28.66
CA THR A 32 3.07 -9.94 -27.98
C THR A 32 2.80 -9.18 -26.68
N ARG A 33 1.54 -8.90 -26.41
CA ARG A 33 1.10 -8.33 -25.12
C ARG A 33 -0.11 -9.09 -24.61
N ARG A 34 -0.12 -9.35 -23.30
CA ARG A 34 -1.26 -9.93 -22.63
C ARG A 34 -2.20 -8.81 -22.18
N VAL A 35 -3.49 -8.96 -22.47
CA VAL A 35 -4.53 -7.96 -22.13
C VAL A 35 -5.72 -8.61 -21.46
N GLY A 36 -6.45 -7.82 -20.67
CA GLY A 36 -7.71 -8.22 -20.04
C GLY A 36 -8.77 -7.14 -20.22
N PHE A 37 -9.99 -7.56 -20.58
CA PHE A 37 -11.10 -6.63 -20.83
C PHE A 37 -11.90 -6.37 -19.55
N ARG A 38 -11.88 -5.14 -19.05
CA ARG A 38 -12.72 -4.72 -17.93
C ARG A 38 -13.16 -3.27 -18.12
N ASN A 39 -14.20 -2.87 -17.40
CA ASN A 39 -14.52 -1.46 -17.20
C ASN A 39 -14.28 -1.10 -15.73
N VAL A 40 -13.60 0.02 -15.49
CA VAL A 40 -13.43 0.58 -14.15
C VAL A 40 -14.05 1.97 -14.14
N SER A 41 -14.83 2.25 -13.10
CA SER A 41 -15.41 3.56 -12.83
C SER A 41 -15.39 3.82 -11.33
N TRP A 42 -15.64 5.06 -10.94
CA TRP A 42 -15.56 5.50 -9.55
C TRP A 42 -16.86 6.19 -9.14
N ARG A 43 -17.34 5.91 -7.94
CA ARG A 43 -18.50 6.59 -7.32
C ARG A 43 -18.07 7.23 -6.02
N ARG A 44 -18.76 8.30 -5.63
CA ARG A 44 -18.57 8.90 -4.31
C ARG A 44 -19.08 7.95 -3.23
N CYS A 45 -18.41 7.98 -2.08
CA CYS A 45 -18.95 7.36 -0.88
C CYS A 45 -20.26 8.04 -0.48
N GLU A 46 -21.15 7.28 0.16
CA GLU A 46 -22.34 7.86 0.79
C GLU A 46 -21.91 8.88 1.87
N GLY A 47 -22.42 10.12 1.81
CA GLY A 47 -22.04 11.21 2.72
C GLY A 47 -20.71 11.90 2.39
N GLY A 48 -20.10 11.58 1.24
CA GLY A 48 -18.85 12.17 0.75
C GLY A 48 -19.06 13.04 -0.49
N GLU A 49 -20.11 13.87 -0.54
CA GLU A 49 -20.52 14.60 -1.74
C GLU A 49 -19.46 15.57 -2.27
N HIS A 50 -18.65 16.13 -1.36
CA HIS A 50 -17.56 17.06 -1.68
C HIS A 50 -16.22 16.37 -1.92
N ALA A 51 -16.13 15.07 -1.64
CA ALA A 51 -14.91 14.31 -1.75
C ALA A 51 -14.70 13.76 -3.17
N ASP A 52 -13.44 13.38 -3.38
CA ASP A 52 -13.02 12.51 -4.46
C ASP A 52 -13.76 11.15 -4.40
N PRO A 53 -14.05 10.52 -5.55
CA PRO A 53 -14.87 9.30 -5.57
C PRO A 53 -14.08 8.07 -5.11
N TRP A 54 -14.39 7.50 -3.94
CA TRP A 54 -13.61 6.39 -3.36
C TRP A 54 -14.22 4.98 -3.53
N ILE A 55 -15.41 4.86 -4.10
CA ILE A 55 -16.01 3.56 -4.41
C ILE A 55 -15.54 3.10 -5.80
N CYS A 56 -14.63 2.13 -5.83
CA CYS A 56 -14.22 1.46 -7.05
C CYS A 56 -15.36 0.58 -7.58
N VAL A 57 -15.64 0.67 -8.88
CA VAL A 57 -16.67 -0.12 -9.56
C VAL A 57 -16.05 -0.82 -10.74
N VAL A 58 -15.96 -2.15 -10.67
CA VAL A 58 -15.41 -2.98 -11.74
C VAL A 58 -16.54 -3.73 -12.43
N ASN A 59 -16.63 -3.59 -13.76
CA ASN A 59 -17.65 -4.21 -14.61
C ASN A 59 -19.09 -3.95 -14.13
N GLY A 60 -19.33 -2.79 -13.51
CA GLY A 60 -20.63 -2.37 -12.97
C GLY A 60 -20.88 -2.74 -11.50
N ARG A 61 -20.00 -3.53 -10.87
CA ARG A 61 -20.12 -3.96 -9.47
C ARG A 61 -19.19 -3.15 -8.55
N PRO A 62 -19.71 -2.52 -7.48
CA PRO A 62 -18.88 -1.91 -6.45
C PRO A 62 -17.98 -2.93 -5.76
N VAL A 63 -16.72 -2.56 -5.52
CA VAL A 63 -15.69 -3.38 -4.89
C VAL A 63 -15.08 -2.57 -3.75
N PHE A 64 -15.12 -3.13 -2.53
CA PHE A 64 -14.34 -2.59 -1.41
C PHE A 64 -12.86 -2.91 -1.66
N LEU A 65 -12.01 -1.89 -1.74
CA LEU A 65 -10.58 -2.04 -1.98
C LEU A 65 -9.90 -2.46 -0.68
N GLN A 66 -9.44 -3.69 -0.60
CA GLN A 66 -8.75 -4.24 0.57
C GLN A 66 -7.37 -4.74 0.16
N GLY A 67 -6.35 -4.12 0.73
CA GLY A 67 -5.00 -4.25 0.20
C GLY A 67 -3.89 -4.00 1.20
N ILE A 68 -2.69 -3.97 0.65
CA ILE A 68 -1.47 -3.59 1.34
C ILE A 68 -0.70 -2.56 0.53
N ASN A 69 0.14 -1.81 1.24
CA ASN A 69 1.20 -1.02 0.65
C ASN A 69 2.36 -1.96 0.31
N TRP A 70 2.62 -2.06 -0.99
CA TRP A 70 3.67 -2.88 -1.59
C TRP A 70 4.97 -2.08 -1.59
N THR A 71 5.94 -2.60 -0.84
CA THR A 71 7.32 -2.13 -0.75
C THR A 71 8.23 -3.08 -1.55
N PRO A 72 9.51 -2.72 -1.81
CA PRO A 72 10.45 -3.65 -2.43
C PRO A 72 10.60 -4.93 -1.62
N ILE A 73 10.72 -6.10 -2.27
CA ILE A 73 10.87 -7.38 -1.54
C ILE A 73 12.28 -7.54 -0.93
N ARG A 74 13.30 -6.96 -1.57
CA ARG A 74 14.71 -7.06 -1.16
C ARG A 74 15.35 -5.67 -1.18
N PRO A 75 16.44 -5.44 -0.42
CA PRO A 75 17.11 -4.14 -0.40
C PRO A 75 17.74 -3.82 -1.76
N ASN A 76 18.23 -4.85 -2.45
CA ASN A 76 18.72 -4.75 -3.80
C ASN A 76 17.67 -5.30 -4.77
N TYR A 77 17.12 -4.40 -5.59
CA TYR A 77 16.11 -4.73 -6.58
C TYR A 77 16.57 -5.79 -7.59
N ALA A 78 17.87 -5.83 -7.90
CA ALA A 78 18.42 -6.79 -8.85
C ALA A 78 18.20 -8.24 -8.40
N ASP A 79 18.19 -8.49 -7.08
CA ASP A 79 18.16 -9.81 -6.48
C ASP A 79 16.75 -10.40 -6.39
N VAL A 80 15.71 -9.62 -6.68
CA VAL A 80 14.32 -10.09 -6.61
C VAL A 80 14.04 -11.06 -7.76
N THR A 81 13.63 -12.28 -7.40
CA THR A 81 13.28 -13.34 -8.34
C THR A 81 11.78 -13.40 -8.61
N GLU A 82 11.36 -14.10 -9.66
CA GLU A 82 9.94 -14.38 -9.88
C GLU A 82 9.32 -15.19 -8.74
N ALA A 83 10.07 -16.12 -8.14
CA ALA A 83 9.61 -16.90 -7.01
C ALA A 83 9.31 -16.02 -5.79
N ASP A 84 10.11 -14.97 -5.56
CA ASP A 84 9.87 -13.99 -4.50
C ASP A 84 8.52 -13.26 -4.72
N TYR A 85 8.27 -12.75 -5.94
CA TYR A 85 7.00 -12.12 -6.29
C TYR A 85 5.83 -13.08 -6.14
N ARG A 86 5.95 -14.29 -6.72
CA ARG A 86 4.88 -15.29 -6.72
C ARG A 86 4.51 -15.69 -5.29
N LYS A 87 5.51 -15.97 -4.43
CA LYS A 87 5.29 -16.31 -3.01
C LYS A 87 4.47 -15.21 -2.31
N ARG A 88 4.82 -13.93 -2.50
CA ARG A 88 4.10 -12.80 -1.88
C ARG A 88 2.70 -12.62 -2.45
N LEU A 89 2.57 -12.55 -3.77
CA LEU A 89 1.30 -12.23 -4.43
C LEU A 89 0.27 -13.35 -4.28
N GLU A 90 0.68 -14.62 -4.37
CA GLU A 90 -0.23 -15.76 -4.11
C GLU A 90 -0.69 -15.75 -2.66
N LEU A 91 0.20 -15.49 -1.69
CA LEU A 91 -0.19 -15.31 -0.29
C LEU A 91 -1.21 -14.18 -0.14
N TYR A 92 -0.99 -13.00 -0.73
CA TYR A 92 -1.92 -11.87 -0.63
C TYR A 92 -3.29 -12.17 -1.25
N LYS A 93 -3.32 -12.80 -2.43
CA LYS A 93 -4.56 -13.33 -3.02
C LYS A 93 -5.26 -14.29 -2.05
N ASP A 94 -4.48 -15.17 -1.41
CA ASP A 94 -4.94 -16.19 -0.47
C ASP A 94 -5.32 -15.67 0.93
N LEU A 95 -4.99 -14.42 1.23
CA LEU A 95 -5.52 -13.69 2.38
C LEU A 95 -6.85 -12.99 2.06
N GLY A 96 -7.19 -12.82 0.77
CA GLY A 96 -8.39 -12.14 0.31
C GLY A 96 -8.16 -10.69 -0.14
N LEU A 97 -6.91 -10.28 -0.33
CA LEU A 97 -6.60 -8.95 -0.87
C LEU A 97 -7.00 -8.86 -2.34
N ASN A 98 -7.37 -7.65 -2.77
CA ASN A 98 -7.74 -7.37 -4.15
C ASN A 98 -7.03 -6.15 -4.74
N ILE A 99 -6.18 -5.44 -3.97
CA ILE A 99 -5.38 -4.32 -4.46
C ILE A 99 -4.00 -4.26 -3.81
N MET A 100 -2.98 -3.92 -4.60
CA MET A 100 -1.62 -3.58 -4.17
C MET A 100 -1.36 -2.11 -4.48
N ARG A 101 -1.01 -1.31 -3.48
CA ARG A 101 -0.52 0.07 -3.67
C ARG A 101 1.00 0.05 -3.72
N VAL A 102 1.58 0.21 -4.91
CA VAL A 102 3.03 0.32 -5.08
C VAL A 102 3.45 1.72 -4.62
N TRP A 103 4.01 1.77 -3.41
CA TRP A 103 4.36 2.99 -2.69
C TRP A 103 5.39 3.84 -3.43
N GLY A 104 5.27 5.17 -3.38
CA GLY A 104 6.04 6.13 -4.17
C GLY A 104 7.51 6.26 -3.83
N GLY A 105 7.99 5.69 -2.72
CA GLY A 105 9.43 5.56 -2.49
C GLY A 105 10.00 4.21 -2.96
N ALA A 106 9.14 3.34 -3.51
CA ALA A 106 9.56 2.27 -4.38
C ALA A 106 9.74 2.83 -5.81
N PHE A 107 9.89 1.94 -6.77
CA PHE A 107 10.04 2.27 -8.19
C PHE A 107 9.00 1.49 -8.99
N LEU A 108 8.92 1.73 -10.30
CA LEU A 108 8.15 0.90 -11.21
C LEU A 108 8.60 -0.55 -11.08
N GLU A 109 7.70 -1.40 -10.61
CA GLU A 109 8.00 -2.80 -10.41
C GLU A 109 8.34 -3.51 -11.74
N ARG A 110 8.91 -4.70 -11.64
CA ARG A 110 9.21 -5.51 -12.84
C ARG A 110 7.91 -5.87 -13.54
N GLU A 111 7.95 -6.03 -14.85
CA GLU A 111 6.77 -6.44 -15.63
C GLU A 111 6.15 -7.75 -15.09
N ARG A 112 6.98 -8.65 -14.55
CA ARG A 112 6.54 -9.87 -13.88
C ARG A 112 5.56 -9.61 -12.72
N PHE A 113 5.76 -8.56 -11.93
CA PHE A 113 4.82 -8.19 -10.86
C PHE A 113 3.42 -7.93 -11.41
N TYR A 114 3.31 -7.09 -12.43
CA TYR A 114 2.02 -6.74 -13.04
C TYR A 114 1.40 -7.93 -13.77
N ASN A 115 2.20 -8.75 -14.47
CA ASN A 115 1.73 -10.00 -15.07
C ASN A 115 1.10 -10.93 -14.01
N LEU A 116 1.75 -11.08 -12.87
CA LEU A 116 1.21 -11.87 -11.76
C LEU A 116 -0.05 -11.23 -11.17
N CYS A 117 -0.09 -9.91 -11.01
CA CYS A 117 -1.29 -9.19 -10.58
C CYS A 117 -2.46 -9.38 -11.55
N ASP A 118 -2.20 -9.37 -12.86
CA ASP A 118 -3.19 -9.65 -13.90
C ASP A 118 -3.72 -11.10 -13.79
N GLU A 119 -2.82 -12.08 -13.62
CA GLU A 119 -3.17 -13.50 -13.45
C GLU A 119 -3.95 -13.78 -12.15
N LEU A 120 -3.59 -13.09 -11.06
CA LEU A 120 -4.12 -13.34 -9.71
C LEU A 120 -5.34 -12.47 -9.37
N GLY A 121 -5.71 -11.52 -10.24
CA GLY A 121 -6.84 -10.62 -9.99
C GLY A 121 -6.51 -9.52 -8.98
N LEU A 122 -5.24 -9.18 -8.78
CA LEU A 122 -4.83 -8.15 -7.83
C LEU A 122 -4.76 -6.82 -8.56
N LEU A 123 -5.63 -5.88 -8.21
CA LEU A 123 -5.60 -4.52 -8.74
C LEU A 123 -4.30 -3.84 -8.33
N VAL A 124 -3.85 -2.86 -9.12
CA VAL A 124 -2.64 -2.08 -8.83
C VAL A 124 -2.98 -0.60 -8.81
N TRP A 125 -2.55 0.05 -7.73
CA TRP A 125 -2.36 1.49 -7.62
C TRP A 125 -0.86 1.73 -7.74
N GLN A 126 -0.43 2.46 -8.78
CA GLN A 126 0.97 2.78 -8.99
C GLN A 126 1.24 4.25 -8.69
N GLU A 127 2.13 4.50 -7.74
CA GLU A 127 2.67 5.85 -7.51
C GLU A 127 3.87 6.11 -8.41
N PHE A 128 4.03 7.34 -8.88
CA PHE A 128 5.30 7.80 -9.44
C PHE A 128 6.33 7.94 -8.31
N PRO A 129 7.65 7.93 -8.63
CA PRO A 129 8.71 7.85 -7.62
C PRO A 129 8.93 9.19 -6.89
N LEU A 130 7.86 9.72 -6.30
CA LEU A 130 7.84 10.85 -5.39
C LEU A 130 7.31 10.33 -4.05
N SER A 131 8.06 10.55 -2.99
CA SER A 131 7.63 10.16 -1.65
C SER A 131 8.18 11.11 -0.63
N SER A 132 7.37 11.36 0.40
CA SER A 132 7.83 11.89 1.65
C SER A 132 7.72 10.89 2.80
N SER A 133 8.44 11.16 3.87
CA SER A 133 8.34 10.51 5.19
C SER A 133 8.70 11.51 6.30
N GLY A 134 8.14 12.74 6.22
CA GLY A 134 8.17 13.72 7.30
C GLY A 134 9.41 14.61 7.39
N VAL A 135 10.19 14.77 6.32
CA VAL A 135 11.34 15.69 6.27
C VAL A 135 11.04 16.87 5.35
N GLU A 136 10.88 16.61 4.05
CA GLU A 136 10.55 17.59 3.03
C GLU A 136 9.45 17.01 2.14
N ASN A 137 8.20 17.39 2.43
CA ASN A 137 7.02 16.83 1.76
C ASN A 137 6.60 17.60 0.51
N TYR A 138 7.22 18.74 0.22
CA TYR A 138 6.85 19.57 -0.91
C TYR A 138 7.48 19.02 -2.20
N PRO A 139 6.70 18.73 -3.25
CA PRO A 139 7.27 18.24 -4.50
C PRO A 139 8.13 19.33 -5.17
N PRO A 140 9.19 18.95 -5.93
CA PRO A 140 10.03 19.92 -6.62
C PRO A 140 9.24 20.85 -7.55
N ASP A 141 9.42 22.17 -7.39
CA ASP A 141 8.80 23.21 -8.24
C ASP A 141 9.78 23.90 -9.19
N ASP A 142 11.05 23.50 -9.19
CA ASP A 142 12.06 23.99 -10.14
C ASP A 142 11.96 23.31 -11.52
N SER A 143 12.30 24.05 -12.57
CA SER A 143 12.15 23.59 -13.95
C SER A 143 12.96 22.35 -14.27
N ASP A 144 14.19 22.26 -13.75
CA ASP A 144 15.13 21.19 -14.10
C ASP A 144 14.67 19.85 -13.51
N ALA A 145 14.22 19.85 -12.26
CA ALA A 145 13.63 18.67 -11.62
C ALA A 145 12.33 18.24 -12.31
N ILE A 146 11.47 19.21 -12.66
CA ILE A 146 10.23 18.93 -13.40
C ILE A 146 10.54 18.29 -14.74
N GLU A 147 11.39 18.92 -15.57
CA GLU A 147 11.77 18.42 -16.89
C GLU A 147 12.41 17.03 -16.83
N SER A 148 13.16 16.74 -15.77
CA SER A 148 13.77 15.42 -15.53
C SER A 148 12.74 14.34 -15.15
N MET A 149 11.64 14.72 -14.50
CA MET A 149 10.61 13.80 -14.04
C MET A 149 9.64 13.37 -15.15
N LEU A 150 9.31 14.25 -16.10
CA LEU A 150 8.31 13.95 -17.14
C LEU A 150 8.67 12.73 -18.02
N PRO A 151 9.93 12.52 -18.46
CA PRO A 151 10.32 11.32 -19.17
C PRO A 151 10.15 10.03 -18.35
N ILE A 152 10.33 10.10 -17.02
CA ILE A 152 10.13 8.97 -16.12
C ILE A 152 8.64 8.59 -16.07
N VAL A 153 7.77 9.59 -15.94
CA VAL A 153 6.30 9.41 -15.95
C VAL A 153 5.84 8.76 -17.26
N LYS A 154 6.28 9.28 -18.41
CA LYS A 154 5.97 8.69 -19.72
C LYS A 154 6.46 7.24 -19.82
N SER A 155 7.69 6.98 -19.39
CA SER A 155 8.26 5.63 -19.37
C SER A 155 7.43 4.66 -18.52
N TYR A 156 6.94 5.09 -17.36
CA TYR A 156 6.08 4.28 -16.49
C TYR A 156 4.78 3.89 -17.20
N ILE A 157 4.10 4.87 -17.81
CA ILE A 157 2.83 4.69 -18.50
C ILE A 157 3.00 3.77 -19.71
N GLU A 158 3.93 4.09 -20.62
CA GLU A 158 4.19 3.31 -21.83
C GLU A 158 4.43 1.83 -21.52
N ARG A 159 5.18 1.57 -20.44
CA ARG A 159 5.60 0.22 -20.05
C ARG A 159 4.51 -0.58 -19.33
N ARG A 160 3.47 0.04 -18.76
CA ARG A 160 2.49 -0.65 -17.90
C ARG A 160 1.01 -0.43 -18.20
N GLN A 161 0.64 0.58 -19.00
CA GLN A 161 -0.76 0.94 -19.26
C GLN A 161 -1.63 -0.23 -19.77
N HIS A 162 -1.02 -1.20 -20.45
CA HIS A 162 -1.72 -2.36 -21.00
C HIS A 162 -2.19 -3.37 -19.93
N HIS A 163 -1.63 -3.34 -18.72
CA HIS A 163 -1.96 -4.31 -17.67
C HIS A 163 -3.38 -4.13 -17.15
N PRO A 164 -4.20 -5.20 -17.13
CA PRO A 164 -5.52 -5.13 -16.57
C PRO A 164 -5.61 -5.05 -15.05
N SER A 165 -4.54 -5.25 -14.32
CA SER A 165 -4.51 -4.99 -12.88
C SER A 165 -4.47 -3.49 -12.56
N LEU A 166 -3.79 -2.69 -13.39
CA LEU A 166 -3.52 -1.28 -13.11
C LEU A 166 -4.77 -0.39 -13.23
N ILE A 167 -5.13 0.33 -12.17
CA ILE A 167 -6.35 1.17 -12.13
C ILE A 167 -6.13 2.61 -11.69
N ILE A 168 -5.04 2.88 -10.98
CA ILE A 168 -4.69 4.22 -10.48
C ILE A 168 -3.23 4.51 -10.82
N TRP A 169 -3.01 5.70 -11.37
CA TRP A 169 -1.74 6.41 -11.31
C TRP A 169 -1.82 7.47 -10.22
N CYS A 170 -0.75 7.67 -9.46
CA CYS A 170 -0.72 8.67 -8.40
C CYS A 170 0.61 9.44 -8.42
N GLY A 171 0.55 10.75 -8.19
CA GLY A 171 1.72 11.63 -8.19
C GLY A 171 2.80 11.18 -7.20
N GLY A 172 2.41 10.76 -5.99
CA GLY A 172 3.35 10.23 -5.01
C GLY A 172 2.78 10.09 -3.60
N ASN A 173 3.66 9.70 -2.69
CA ASN A 173 3.36 9.44 -1.29
C ASN A 173 3.56 10.68 -0.41
N GLU A 174 2.55 11.02 0.39
CA GLU A 174 2.53 12.03 1.44
C GLU A 174 3.03 13.42 1.01
N LEU A 175 2.80 13.76 -0.25
CA LEU A 175 3.17 15.04 -0.82
C LEU A 175 2.27 16.14 -0.27
N MET A 176 2.87 17.22 0.22
CA MET A 176 2.19 18.33 0.89
C MET A 176 2.51 19.66 0.24
N ASP A 177 1.60 20.62 0.34
CA ASP A 177 1.84 22.01 -0.01
C ASP A 177 2.67 22.73 1.08
N LYS A 178 2.92 24.02 0.87
CA LYS A 178 3.69 24.86 1.80
C LYS A 178 2.91 25.15 3.11
N GLN A 179 1.65 24.74 3.20
CA GLN A 179 0.77 24.85 4.37
C GLN A 179 0.57 23.49 5.07
N TYR A 180 1.33 22.45 4.68
CA TYR A 180 1.21 21.10 5.22
C TYR A 180 -0.17 20.46 4.99
N LYS A 181 -0.81 20.78 3.86
CA LYS A 181 -1.99 20.09 3.36
C LYS A 181 -1.60 19.20 2.18
N PRO A 182 -2.29 18.07 1.95
CA PRO A 182 -2.05 17.26 0.75
C PRO A 182 -2.06 18.11 -0.52
N VAL A 183 -1.04 17.96 -1.37
CA VAL A 183 -1.00 18.67 -2.66
C VAL A 183 -2.16 18.24 -3.56
N ASP A 184 -2.63 19.17 -4.38
CA ASP A 184 -3.52 18.90 -5.49
C ASP A 184 -2.81 19.14 -6.83
N ASP A 185 -3.57 19.15 -7.92
CA ASP A 185 -3.07 19.40 -9.27
C ASP A 185 -2.84 20.89 -9.58
N THR A 186 -2.87 21.77 -8.58
CA THR A 186 -2.37 23.15 -8.72
C THR A 186 -0.85 23.23 -8.61
N HIS A 187 -0.19 22.19 -8.06
CA HIS A 187 1.27 22.12 -8.02
C HIS A 187 1.85 21.94 -9.44
N PRO A 188 2.89 22.72 -9.86
CA PRO A 188 3.40 22.70 -11.24
C PRO A 188 3.86 21.34 -11.77
N LEU A 189 4.49 20.52 -10.92
CA LEU A 189 4.91 19.18 -11.30
C LEU A 189 3.68 18.27 -11.44
N ILE A 190 2.83 18.23 -10.40
CA ILE A 190 1.66 17.36 -10.36
C ILE A 190 0.69 17.67 -11.51
N ALA A 191 0.49 18.95 -11.86
CA ALA A 191 -0.31 19.37 -13.00
C ALA A 191 0.20 18.77 -14.32
N GLN A 192 1.52 18.75 -14.54
CA GLN A 192 2.12 18.18 -15.74
C GLN A 192 2.06 16.65 -15.76
N ILE A 193 2.22 16.01 -14.60
CA ILE A 193 2.01 14.55 -14.46
C ILE A 193 0.56 14.20 -14.83
N ARG A 194 -0.43 14.93 -14.29
CA ARG A 194 -1.85 14.77 -14.65
C ARG A 194 -2.04 14.88 -16.17
N ALA A 195 -1.51 15.95 -16.78
CA ALA A 195 -1.67 16.18 -18.21
C ALA A 195 -1.11 15.03 -19.07
N ILE A 196 0.00 14.42 -18.64
CA ILE A 196 0.57 13.24 -19.29
C ILE A 196 -0.34 12.02 -19.10
N VAL A 197 -0.83 11.75 -17.89
CA VAL A 197 -1.74 10.61 -17.65
C VAL A 197 -3.04 10.76 -18.44
N ASP A 198 -3.64 11.95 -18.46
CA ASP A 198 -4.87 12.23 -19.20
C ASP A 198 -4.69 12.10 -20.72
N SER A 199 -3.47 12.34 -21.24
CA SER A 199 -3.12 12.17 -22.65
C SER A 199 -2.81 10.71 -23.00
N ASP A 200 -1.94 10.08 -22.22
CA ASP A 200 -1.26 8.85 -22.61
C ASP A 200 -1.98 7.60 -22.08
N ASP A 201 -2.71 7.68 -20.96
CA ASP A 201 -3.55 6.61 -20.42
C ASP A 201 -4.88 7.13 -19.81
N PRO A 202 -5.77 7.74 -20.61
CA PRO A 202 -7.02 8.37 -20.16
C PRO A 202 -8.03 7.41 -19.51
N THR A 203 -7.74 6.11 -19.53
CA THR A 203 -8.63 5.07 -18.99
C THR A 203 -8.38 4.78 -17.51
N ARG A 204 -7.28 5.29 -16.93
CA ARG A 204 -6.91 5.12 -15.53
C ARG A 204 -7.23 6.40 -14.76
N ARG A 205 -7.51 6.26 -13.47
CA ARG A 205 -7.68 7.41 -12.59
C ARG A 205 -6.30 7.97 -12.22
N PHE A 206 -6.19 9.30 -12.18
CA PHE A 206 -5.06 9.99 -11.58
C PHE A 206 -5.41 10.57 -10.20
N LEU A 207 -4.50 10.40 -9.24
CA LEU A 207 -4.52 11.05 -7.92
C LEU A 207 -3.28 11.94 -7.77
N ALA A 208 -3.45 13.17 -7.26
CA ALA A 208 -2.31 14.09 -7.05
C ALA A 208 -1.30 13.54 -6.04
N THR A 209 -1.78 12.98 -4.93
CA THR A 209 -0.99 12.44 -3.82
C THR A 209 -1.84 11.47 -3.00
N SER A 210 -1.19 10.68 -2.15
CA SER A 210 -1.79 9.84 -1.11
C SER A 210 -1.13 10.15 0.23
N ALA A 211 -1.81 10.59 1.28
CA ALA A 211 -3.25 10.77 1.38
C ALA A 211 -3.75 11.97 0.58
N SER A 212 -4.92 11.87 -0.07
CA SER A 212 -5.43 12.94 -0.94
C SER A 212 -6.16 14.09 -0.22
N GLY A 213 -6.35 14.01 1.11
CA GLY A 213 -6.88 15.13 1.88
C GLY A 213 -8.39 15.34 1.82
N PRO A 214 -8.90 16.50 2.31
CA PRO A 214 -8.16 17.72 2.64
C PRO A 214 -7.32 17.63 3.92
N GLU A 215 -7.60 16.68 4.82
CA GLU A 215 -6.73 16.37 5.95
C GLU A 215 -5.88 15.14 5.68
N PHE A 216 -4.62 15.18 6.10
CA PHE A 216 -3.70 14.05 5.93
C PHE A 216 -4.08 12.84 6.78
N SER A 217 -4.53 13.07 8.01
CA SER A 217 -4.86 12.02 8.98
C SER A 217 -6.15 12.34 9.71
N ALA A 218 -6.83 11.31 10.19
CA ALA A 218 -8.04 11.47 11.00
C ALA A 218 -7.70 11.82 12.44
N ALA A 219 -8.28 12.93 12.92
CA ALA A 219 -8.22 13.33 14.31
C ALA A 219 -9.61 13.26 14.96
N GLU A 220 -9.72 12.72 16.17
CA GLU A 220 -11.02 12.47 16.84
C GLU A 220 -11.87 13.75 16.97
N GLN A 221 -11.25 14.90 17.24
CA GLN A 221 -11.93 16.20 17.34
C GLN A 221 -12.56 16.69 16.02
N ASN A 222 -12.26 16.03 14.91
CA ASN A 222 -12.71 16.37 13.57
C ASN A 222 -13.70 15.36 12.97
N TYR A 223 -14.05 14.29 13.69
CA TYR A 223 -15.06 13.35 13.23
C TYR A 223 -16.41 14.01 12.96
N GLY A 224 -17.07 13.58 11.89
CA GLY A 224 -18.35 14.10 11.40
C GLY A 224 -18.24 15.40 10.61
N LYS A 225 -17.05 15.97 10.41
CA LYS A 225 -16.88 17.23 9.68
C LYS A 225 -16.77 17.06 8.16
N GLY A 226 -16.69 15.84 7.65
CA GLY A 226 -16.62 15.56 6.20
C GLY A 226 -15.29 15.91 5.54
N ILE A 227 -14.20 15.95 6.32
CA ILE A 227 -12.85 16.36 5.86
C ILE A 227 -11.82 15.22 5.86
N HIS A 228 -12.23 14.01 6.27
CA HIS A 228 -11.39 12.81 6.21
C HIS A 228 -11.75 12.01 4.95
N TRP A 229 -11.20 12.36 3.79
CA TRP A 229 -11.47 11.61 2.56
C TRP A 229 -10.54 10.41 2.47
N ASP A 230 -9.44 10.53 1.74
CA ASP A 230 -8.34 9.58 1.80
C ASP A 230 -7.29 10.07 2.79
N ILE A 231 -7.05 9.24 3.81
CA ILE A 231 -6.22 9.58 4.95
C ILE A 231 -5.21 8.48 5.26
N HIS A 232 -4.12 8.90 5.89
CA HIS A 232 -3.05 8.06 6.38
C HIS A 232 -3.10 7.88 7.91
N GLY A 233 -2.46 6.81 8.36
CA GLY A 233 -2.36 6.44 9.76
C GLY A 233 -3.68 5.94 10.36
N PRO A 234 -3.77 5.84 11.70
CA PRO A 234 -2.61 5.79 12.60
C PRO A 234 -1.72 4.58 12.28
N TRP A 235 -0.41 4.69 12.58
CA TRP A 235 0.55 3.59 12.43
C TRP A 235 0.96 2.95 13.76
N GLN A 236 0.50 3.51 14.88
CA GLN A 236 0.74 3.05 16.24
C GLN A 236 -0.55 3.14 17.05
N ILE A 237 -0.65 2.30 18.07
CA ILE A 237 -1.82 2.26 18.93
C ILE A 237 -1.72 3.42 19.92
N GLY A 238 -2.55 4.44 19.71
CA GLY A 238 -2.69 5.55 20.66
C GLY A 238 -3.49 5.10 21.87
N GLY A 239 -2.88 5.12 23.05
CA GLY A 239 -3.52 4.71 24.31
C GLY A 239 -3.67 3.20 24.46
N GLU A 240 -4.69 2.79 25.20
CA GLU A 240 -4.96 1.36 25.48
C GLU A 240 -5.70 0.69 24.31
N LEU A 241 -5.28 -0.53 23.95
CA LEU A 241 -5.84 -1.27 22.83
C LEU A 241 -7.35 -1.58 23.02
N ASP A 242 -7.74 -1.96 24.22
CA ASP A 242 -9.09 -2.45 24.51
C ASP A 242 -10.11 -1.32 24.80
N THR A 243 -9.65 -0.07 24.86
CA THR A 243 -10.49 1.09 25.16
C THR A 243 -10.30 2.21 24.12
N ASP A 244 -9.15 2.87 24.09
CA ASP A 244 -8.87 4.02 23.22
C ASP A 244 -8.85 3.63 21.75
N TRP A 245 -8.16 2.55 21.38
CA TRP A 245 -8.08 2.10 20.00
C TRP A 245 -9.45 1.65 19.46
N VAL A 246 -10.21 0.90 20.29
CA VAL A 246 -11.59 0.50 19.94
C VAL A 246 -12.47 1.73 19.76
N ARG A 247 -12.37 2.73 20.65
CA ARG A 247 -13.13 3.99 20.54
C ARG A 247 -12.75 4.76 19.27
N TYR A 248 -11.46 4.90 18.96
CA TYR A 248 -10.99 5.60 17.77
C TYR A 248 -11.62 5.00 16.50
N TRP A 249 -11.48 3.69 16.31
CA TRP A 249 -11.98 3.02 15.11
C TRP A 249 -13.52 2.90 15.07
N ALA A 250 -14.19 2.85 16.22
CA ALA A 250 -15.65 2.87 16.27
C ALA A 250 -16.25 4.21 15.79
N ASN A 251 -15.49 5.31 15.90
CA ASN A 251 -15.93 6.65 15.50
C ASN A 251 -15.29 7.15 14.19
N ASP A 252 -14.43 6.35 13.56
CA ASP A 252 -13.77 6.69 12.30
C ASP A 252 -14.79 7.01 11.19
N ASP A 253 -14.63 8.16 10.56
CA ASP A 253 -15.49 8.67 9.48
C ASP A 253 -14.77 8.79 8.13
N ALA A 254 -13.53 8.28 8.03
CA ALA A 254 -12.74 8.32 6.81
C ALA A 254 -13.45 7.67 5.61
N LEU A 255 -13.36 8.28 4.43
CA LEU A 255 -13.94 7.72 3.20
C LEU A 255 -13.03 6.67 2.54
N PHE A 256 -11.73 6.72 2.81
CA PHE A 256 -10.73 5.75 2.37
C PHE A 256 -9.51 5.80 3.30
N ARG A 257 -8.90 4.63 3.57
CA ARG A 257 -7.62 4.53 4.30
C ARG A 257 -6.56 3.95 3.36
N SER A 258 -5.81 4.79 2.65
CA SER A 258 -4.70 4.33 1.79
C SER A 258 -3.46 3.90 2.57
N GLU A 259 -3.35 4.33 3.83
CA GLU A 259 -2.39 3.81 4.79
C GLU A 259 -2.95 3.77 6.20
N MET A 260 -2.67 2.67 6.91
CA MET A 260 -2.81 2.54 8.37
C MET A 260 -2.01 1.33 8.83
N GLY A 261 -1.56 1.31 10.09
CA GLY A 261 -0.68 0.26 10.57
C GLY A 261 -0.72 0.06 12.08
N ALA A 262 -0.05 -0.99 12.52
CA ALA A 262 0.33 -1.21 13.91
C ALA A 262 1.68 -1.94 13.89
N PRO A 263 2.63 -1.58 14.77
CA PRO A 263 3.94 -2.20 14.78
C PRO A 263 3.89 -3.58 15.45
N ALA A 264 4.83 -4.43 15.09
CA ALA A 264 5.17 -5.64 15.83
C ALA A 264 6.65 -5.98 15.64
N ALA A 265 7.20 -6.76 16.57
CA ALA A 265 8.49 -7.39 16.36
C ALA A 265 8.43 -8.45 15.25
N SER A 266 9.54 -8.62 14.54
CA SER A 266 9.74 -9.77 13.66
C SER A 266 9.83 -11.08 14.46
N PRO A 267 9.60 -12.23 13.82
CA PRO A 267 9.87 -13.53 14.42
C PRO A 267 11.24 -13.60 15.12
N ALA A 268 11.28 -14.27 16.28
CA ALA A 268 12.45 -14.30 17.15
C ALA A 268 13.68 -14.89 16.44
N ASP A 269 13.48 -15.89 15.59
CA ASP A 269 14.53 -16.51 14.77
C ASP A 269 15.12 -15.53 13.74
N ILE A 270 14.30 -14.71 13.07
CA ILE A 270 14.79 -13.65 12.17
C ILE A 270 15.64 -12.64 12.92
N ILE A 271 15.21 -12.23 14.11
CA ILE A 271 15.96 -11.28 14.95
C ILE A 271 17.28 -11.91 15.40
N GLN A 272 17.25 -13.14 15.91
CA GLN A 272 18.45 -13.86 16.35
C GLN A 272 19.45 -14.09 15.22
N ASN A 273 18.98 -14.58 14.06
CA ASN A 273 19.83 -14.86 12.91
C ASN A 273 20.46 -13.60 12.30
N SER A 274 19.81 -12.44 12.47
CA SER A 274 20.32 -11.15 12.00
C SER A 274 21.05 -10.34 13.07
N ALA A 275 21.20 -10.87 14.29
CA ALA A 275 21.82 -10.17 15.41
C ALA A 275 23.34 -10.05 15.28
N GLY A 276 23.98 -10.99 14.59
CA GLY A 276 25.43 -11.09 14.55
C GLY A 276 25.97 -11.36 15.95
N GLU A 277 26.86 -10.48 16.44
CA GLU A 277 27.46 -10.58 17.78
C GLU A 277 26.66 -9.83 18.87
N LEU A 278 25.59 -9.12 18.49
CA LEU A 278 24.81 -8.32 19.44
C LEU A 278 23.83 -9.19 20.23
N ASP A 279 23.65 -8.86 21.51
CA ASP A 279 22.57 -9.43 22.32
C ASP A 279 21.21 -8.88 21.82
N PRO A 280 20.23 -9.75 21.48
CA PRO A 280 18.90 -9.32 21.13
C PRO A 280 18.13 -8.60 22.24
N LEU A 281 18.58 -8.67 23.50
CA LEU A 281 17.93 -8.03 24.64
C LEU A 281 18.81 -6.94 25.28
N PRO A 282 18.18 -5.89 25.85
CA PRO A 282 16.75 -5.59 25.84
C PRO A 282 16.25 -5.13 24.47
N GLY A 283 14.96 -5.30 24.19
CA GLY A 283 14.34 -5.00 22.89
C GLY A 283 14.04 -3.53 22.64
N ASN A 284 14.87 -2.61 23.12
CA ASN A 284 14.57 -1.17 23.16
C ASN A 284 15.56 -0.32 22.34
N ALA A 285 15.26 0.97 22.17
CA ALA A 285 16.06 1.88 21.34
C ALA A 285 17.50 2.14 21.83
N SER A 286 17.84 1.76 23.07
CA SER A 286 19.22 1.82 23.56
C SER A 286 20.07 0.66 23.01
N ASN A 287 19.44 -0.45 22.60
CA ASN A 287 20.11 -1.57 21.97
C ASN A 287 20.43 -1.25 20.49
N PRO A 288 21.70 -1.29 20.06
CA PRO A 288 22.09 -1.04 18.67
C PRO A 288 21.39 -1.93 17.64
N LEU A 289 21.07 -3.18 18.01
CA LEU A 289 20.36 -4.12 17.13
C LEU A 289 18.98 -3.59 16.74
N TRP A 290 18.26 -3.02 17.71
CA TRP A 290 16.90 -2.53 17.55
C TRP A 290 16.86 -1.13 16.94
N ARG A 291 17.79 -0.27 17.34
CA ARG A 291 17.90 1.09 16.83
C ARG A 291 18.17 1.15 15.32
N ARG A 292 18.84 0.14 14.74
CA ARG A 292 19.34 0.19 13.35
C ARG A 292 18.24 0.18 12.27
N THR A 293 17.09 -0.44 12.53
CA THR A 293 16.04 -0.64 11.51
C THR A 293 14.93 0.41 11.57
N SER A 294 14.66 0.95 12.76
CA SER A 294 13.97 2.21 13.05
C SER A 294 13.52 2.14 14.52
N PRO A 295 13.91 3.08 15.39
CA PRO A 295 13.45 3.07 16.77
C PRO A 295 11.95 3.39 16.90
N TRP A 296 11.32 3.90 15.83
CA TRP A 296 9.92 4.32 15.84
C TRP A 296 8.96 3.16 16.14
N TRP A 297 9.25 1.95 15.64
CA TRP A 297 8.35 0.80 15.73
C TRP A 297 8.54 -0.03 17.01
N ILE A 298 9.37 0.43 17.93
CA ILE A 298 9.71 -0.34 19.13
C ILE A 298 8.70 -0.07 20.24
N GLU A 299 7.93 -1.10 20.60
CA GLU A 299 6.92 -1.06 21.66
C GLU A 299 7.38 -1.76 22.96
N TRP A 300 8.69 -1.97 23.17
CA TRP A 300 9.22 -2.58 24.40
C TRP A 300 8.73 -1.88 25.66
N HIS A 301 8.71 -0.55 25.66
CA HIS A 301 8.24 0.22 26.81
C HIS A 301 6.74 0.01 27.08
N VAL A 302 5.91 -0.13 26.04
CA VAL A 302 4.48 -0.44 26.15
C VAL A 302 4.31 -1.85 26.71
N ALA A 303 5.06 -2.83 26.19
CA ALA A 303 5.06 -4.19 26.71
C ALA A 303 5.42 -4.21 28.19
N SER A 304 6.47 -3.49 28.59
CA SER A 304 6.91 -3.43 29.98
C SER A 304 5.86 -2.83 30.92
N GLN A 305 5.11 -1.83 30.46
CA GLN A 305 4.03 -1.21 31.21
C GLN A 305 2.83 -2.17 31.37
N GLU A 306 2.40 -2.81 30.29
CA GLU A 306 1.26 -3.74 30.31
C GLU A 306 1.55 -5.02 31.09
N LEU A 307 2.79 -5.51 31.04
CA LEU A 307 3.23 -6.69 31.80
C LEU A 307 3.56 -6.36 33.27
N GLY A 308 3.73 -5.08 33.62
CA GLY A 308 4.21 -4.66 34.94
C GLY A 308 5.69 -4.99 35.22
N ARG A 309 6.41 -5.49 34.22
CA ARG A 309 7.85 -5.81 34.23
C ARG A 309 8.39 -5.83 32.80
N GLU A 310 9.70 -5.74 32.63
CA GLU A 310 10.29 -5.98 31.32
C GLU A 310 10.02 -7.43 30.84
N PRO A 311 9.90 -7.65 29.51
CA PRO A 311 9.88 -9.00 28.96
C PRO A 311 11.14 -9.80 29.34
N GLU A 312 10.94 -11.03 29.82
CA GLU A 312 11.97 -11.96 30.28
C GLU A 312 12.72 -12.63 29.12
N SER A 313 12.14 -12.63 27.92
CA SER A 313 12.76 -13.21 26.72
C SER A 313 12.34 -12.50 25.45
N LEU A 314 13.14 -12.66 24.40
CA LEU A 314 12.79 -12.20 23.06
C LEU A 314 11.46 -12.81 22.58
N GLN A 315 11.24 -14.10 22.83
CA GLN A 315 10.02 -14.77 22.41
C GLN A 315 8.77 -14.22 23.13
N GLU A 316 8.89 -13.84 24.41
CA GLU A 316 7.78 -13.20 25.13
C GLU A 316 7.40 -11.87 24.48
N TYR A 317 8.39 -11.01 24.18
CA TYR A 317 8.13 -9.74 23.53
C TYR A 317 7.58 -9.89 22.10
N VAL A 318 8.09 -10.85 21.32
CA VAL A 318 7.57 -11.17 19.98
C VAL A 318 6.12 -11.64 20.06
N ASN A 319 5.80 -12.54 20.99
CA ASN A 319 4.43 -13.02 21.19
C ASN A 319 3.48 -11.89 21.61
N TRP A 320 3.90 -11.05 22.56
CA TRP A 320 3.10 -9.91 23.00
C TRP A 320 2.83 -8.94 21.83
N SER A 321 3.87 -8.52 21.12
CA SER A 321 3.76 -7.51 20.06
C SER A 321 2.98 -8.01 18.83
N GLN A 322 3.20 -9.24 18.38
CA GLN A 322 2.47 -9.79 17.22
C GLN A 322 0.99 -10.04 17.54
N ASN A 323 0.65 -10.47 18.76
CA ASN A 323 -0.74 -10.61 19.18
C ASN A 323 -1.42 -9.23 19.27
N ARG A 324 -0.72 -8.23 19.81
CA ARG A 324 -1.20 -6.84 19.86
C ARG A 324 -1.49 -6.29 18.47
N GLN A 325 -0.53 -6.41 17.54
CA GLN A 325 -0.69 -6.00 16.14
C GLN A 325 -1.87 -6.70 15.46
N ALA A 326 -1.99 -8.02 15.63
CA ALA A 326 -3.06 -8.79 15.01
C ALA A 326 -4.45 -8.31 15.44
N ARG A 327 -4.64 -8.05 16.74
CA ARG A 327 -5.89 -7.50 17.28
C ARG A 327 -6.14 -6.08 16.79
N ALA A 328 -5.12 -5.21 16.84
CA ALA A 328 -5.24 -3.82 16.45
C ALA A 328 -5.65 -3.65 14.98
N LEU A 329 -4.99 -4.37 14.07
CA LEU A 329 -5.30 -4.32 12.64
C LEU A 329 -6.65 -4.97 12.32
N ALA A 330 -7.05 -6.04 13.02
CA ALA A 330 -8.38 -6.64 12.83
C ALA A 330 -9.49 -5.65 13.19
N ILE A 331 -9.34 -4.89 14.28
CA ILE A 331 -10.28 -3.80 14.66
C ILE A 331 -10.33 -2.74 13.55
N ALA A 332 -9.16 -2.25 13.12
CA ALA A 332 -9.06 -1.16 12.14
C ALA A 332 -9.66 -1.52 10.77
N VAL A 333 -9.26 -2.66 10.21
CA VAL A 333 -9.76 -3.13 8.91
C VAL A 333 -11.25 -3.43 8.96
N LYS A 334 -11.73 -4.06 10.05
CA LYS A 334 -13.15 -4.35 10.22
C LYS A 334 -13.98 -3.06 10.28
N ALA A 335 -13.52 -2.05 11.03
CA ALA A 335 -14.21 -0.77 11.13
C ALA A 335 -14.33 -0.06 9.78
N CYS A 336 -13.30 -0.15 8.91
CA CYS A 336 -13.38 0.38 7.55
C CYS A 336 -14.37 -0.43 6.70
N LYS A 337 -14.26 -1.76 6.73
CA LYS A 337 -15.04 -2.66 5.88
C LYS A 337 -16.54 -2.66 6.21
N ASP A 338 -16.89 -2.65 7.49
CA ASP A 338 -18.29 -2.59 7.95
C ASP A 338 -19.00 -1.29 7.51
N ARG A 339 -18.24 -0.24 7.20
CA ARG A 339 -18.78 1.04 6.72
C ARG A 339 -19.00 1.07 5.21
N PHE A 340 -18.59 0.09 4.42
CA PHE A 340 -18.86 0.09 2.97
C PHE A 340 -20.38 0.16 2.70
N PRO A 341 -20.89 1.10 1.86
CA PRO A 341 -20.17 1.97 0.91
C PRO A 341 -19.95 3.44 1.37
N ARG A 342 -19.99 3.74 2.68
CA ARG A 342 -19.50 5.03 3.24
C ARG A 342 -17.97 5.10 3.31
N CYS A 343 -17.29 3.96 3.34
CA CYS A 343 -15.83 3.85 3.19
C CYS A 343 -15.51 2.92 2.02
N GLY A 344 -14.67 3.34 1.09
CA GLY A 344 -14.39 2.62 -0.16
C GLY A 344 -13.25 1.61 -0.10
N GLY A 345 -12.43 1.67 0.95
CA GLY A 345 -11.32 0.75 1.09
C GLY A 345 -10.40 1.02 2.28
N SER A 346 -9.55 0.03 2.53
CA SER A 346 -8.50 0.07 3.53
C SER A 346 -7.26 -0.67 3.03
N ILE A 347 -6.12 -0.01 3.05
CA ILE A 347 -4.82 -0.50 2.59
C ILE A 347 -3.83 -0.41 3.76
N ILE A 348 -3.28 -1.55 4.16
CA ILE A 348 -2.40 -1.62 5.34
C ILE A 348 -0.97 -1.19 4.99
N TRP A 349 -0.39 -0.32 5.81
CA TRP A 349 1.04 -0.10 5.92
C TRP A 349 1.63 -1.09 6.96
N MET A 350 2.40 -2.10 6.56
CA MET A 350 2.75 -2.47 5.18
C MET A 350 2.56 -3.97 4.94
N GLY A 351 2.66 -4.40 3.68
CA GLY A 351 2.51 -5.82 3.34
C GLY A 351 3.65 -6.66 3.93
N HIS A 352 4.90 -6.28 3.63
CA HIS A 352 6.08 -7.08 3.94
C HIS A 352 7.32 -6.22 4.17
N ASP A 353 8.35 -6.82 4.78
CA ASP A 353 9.66 -6.20 4.96
C ASP A 353 10.61 -6.47 3.78
N CYS A 354 11.40 -5.46 3.42
CA CYS A 354 12.48 -5.56 2.43
C CYS A 354 13.82 -5.99 3.05
N PHE A 355 13.93 -5.95 4.38
CA PHE A 355 15.14 -6.19 5.17
C PHE A 355 14.75 -6.91 6.48
N PRO A 356 15.61 -7.73 7.11
CA PRO A 356 15.33 -8.33 8.42
C PRO A 356 15.29 -7.28 9.55
N CYS A 357 14.18 -6.55 9.62
CA CYS A 357 13.89 -5.56 10.64
C CYS A 357 13.64 -6.23 11.99
N THR A 358 14.01 -5.57 13.09
CA THR A 358 13.68 -6.06 14.45
C THR A 358 12.21 -5.84 14.79
N ALA A 359 11.68 -4.66 14.44
CA ALA A 359 10.28 -4.33 14.49
C ALA A 359 9.90 -3.44 13.30
N ASN A 360 8.69 -3.65 12.79
CA ASN A 360 8.07 -2.85 11.73
C ASN A 360 6.55 -3.08 11.74
N THR A 361 5.82 -2.49 10.79
CA THR A 361 4.36 -2.62 10.65
C THR A 361 3.93 -3.73 9.69
N SER A 362 4.88 -4.46 9.10
CA SER A 362 4.62 -5.52 8.12
C SER A 362 3.78 -6.66 8.71
N ILE A 363 2.86 -7.21 7.91
CA ILE A 363 2.05 -8.39 8.27
C ILE A 363 2.62 -9.71 7.74
N VAL A 364 3.56 -9.62 6.80
CA VAL A 364 4.37 -10.74 6.28
C VAL A 364 5.83 -10.43 6.58
N ASP A 365 6.58 -11.40 7.06
CA ASP A 365 7.99 -11.19 7.42
C ASP A 365 8.92 -11.09 6.20
N PHE A 366 10.21 -10.90 6.47
CA PHE A 366 11.25 -10.84 5.46
C PHE A 366 11.36 -12.12 4.60
N ASN A 367 11.14 -13.30 5.18
CA ASN A 367 11.20 -14.57 4.46
C ASN A 367 9.96 -14.83 3.61
N GLY A 368 8.86 -14.14 3.90
CA GLY A 368 7.59 -14.25 3.19
C GLY A 368 6.55 -15.06 3.87
N ASP A 369 6.74 -15.28 5.15
CA ASP A 369 5.84 -16.08 5.94
C ASP A 369 4.86 -15.14 6.69
N PRO A 370 3.58 -15.53 6.80
CA PRO A 370 2.57 -14.68 7.41
C PRO A 370 2.82 -14.56 8.91
N LYS A 371 2.82 -13.32 9.43
CA LYS A 371 2.73 -13.06 10.88
C LYS A 371 1.30 -13.33 11.37
N PRO A 372 1.06 -13.47 12.69
CA PRO A 372 -0.28 -13.62 13.26
C PRO A 372 -1.29 -12.59 12.76
N ALA A 373 -0.85 -11.35 12.49
CA ALA A 373 -1.70 -10.31 11.91
C ALA A 373 -2.29 -10.68 10.55
N ALA A 374 -1.49 -11.24 9.63
CA ALA A 374 -2.00 -11.69 8.32
C ALA A 374 -3.09 -12.76 8.48
N VAL A 375 -2.90 -13.70 9.43
CA VAL A 375 -3.88 -14.75 9.72
C VAL A 375 -5.18 -14.18 10.28
N ALA A 376 -5.10 -13.25 11.25
CA ALA A 376 -6.26 -12.58 11.82
C ALA A 376 -7.05 -11.79 10.76
N LEU A 377 -6.34 -11.09 9.87
CA LEU A 377 -6.93 -10.27 8.82
C LEU A 377 -7.59 -11.07 7.71
N LYS A 378 -7.12 -12.30 7.42
CA LYS A 378 -7.76 -13.20 6.45
C LYS A 378 -9.24 -13.44 6.76
N ALA A 379 -9.60 -13.56 8.04
CA ALA A 379 -10.99 -13.72 8.46
C ALA A 379 -11.82 -12.47 8.15
N VAL A 380 -11.25 -11.28 8.34
CA VAL A 380 -11.92 -10.00 8.07
C VAL A 380 -12.04 -9.74 6.56
N TRP A 381 -11.01 -10.02 5.76
CA TRP A 381 -11.03 -9.76 4.32
C TRP A 381 -11.94 -10.70 3.54
N ARG A 382 -12.11 -11.94 4.01
CA ARG A 382 -12.97 -12.95 3.36
C ARG A 382 -14.36 -13.10 3.95
N GLY A 383 -14.59 -12.67 5.18
CA GLY A 383 -15.94 -12.46 5.72
C GLY A 383 -16.63 -11.33 4.99
#